data_AF-A0A969QPN1-F1
#
_entry.id   AF-A0A969QPN1-F1
#
_cell.length_a   1.000
_cell.length_b   1.000
_cell.length_c   1.000
_cell.angle_alpha   90.00
_cell.angle_beta   90.00
_cell.angle_gamma   90.00
#
_symmetry.space_group_name_H-M   'P 1'
#
loop_
_entity.id
_entity.type
_entity.pdbx_description
1 polymer ?
#
loop_
_entity_poly.entity_id
_entity_poly.type
_entity_poly.pdbx_seq_one_letter_code
_entity_poly.pdbx_strand_id
1 'polypeptide(L)'
;MAVVMPLEKVTELVRRQVEKLASLLAEAGGNLHHVKLHGALYNQANRDSSLAAAAIKGISNISKELKLYALPNGCLAAAGRAAGLTVCGEGFADRRYREDGSLMPRTEPGALITDVETAVSQTMQLLSNEEIKPSASTETARRQWRCYKPFIER
;
A
#
# COMPACT_ATOMS: atom_id res chain seq x y z
N MET A 1 -2.71 -9.32 13.78
CA MET A 1 -2.24 -10.64 13.29
C MET A 1 -1.03 -10.44 12.42
N ALA A 2 -0.06 -11.36 12.52
CA ALA A 2 1.17 -11.40 11.73
C ALA A 2 1.10 -12.58 10.76
N VAL A 3 1.57 -12.39 9.53
CA VAL A 3 1.87 -13.45 8.57
C VAL A 3 3.13 -14.16 9.07
N VAL A 4 2.98 -15.43 9.45
CA VAL A 4 4.08 -16.29 9.92
C VAL A 4 4.08 -17.53 9.04
N MET A 5 4.84 -17.47 7.95
CA MET A 5 5.05 -18.60 7.03
C MET A 5 6.32 -18.37 6.21
N PRO A 6 6.90 -19.42 5.59
CA PRO A 6 8.07 -19.27 4.73
C PRO A 6 7.82 -18.32 3.56
N LEU A 7 8.84 -17.54 3.18
CA LEU A 7 8.76 -16.55 2.09
C LEU A 7 8.40 -17.18 0.73
N GLU A 8 8.88 -18.41 0.51
CA GLU A 8 8.52 -19.21 -0.67
C GLU A 8 7.01 -19.47 -0.71
N LYS A 9 6.40 -19.76 0.45
CA LYS A 9 4.96 -19.98 0.55
C LYS A 9 4.17 -18.71 0.30
N VAL A 10 4.66 -17.56 0.78
CA VAL A 10 4.08 -16.24 0.45
C VAL A 10 4.10 -16.01 -1.06
N THR A 11 5.25 -16.25 -1.69
CA THR A 11 5.42 -16.09 -3.16
C THR A 11 4.41 -16.98 -3.91
N GLU A 12 4.30 -18.25 -3.53
CA GLU A 12 3.37 -19.21 -4.14
C GLU A 12 1.91 -18.77 -3.97
N LEU A 13 1.50 -18.41 -2.76
CA LEU A 13 0.11 -18.06 -2.46
C LEU A 13 -0.31 -16.74 -3.12
N VAL A 14 0.58 -15.75 -3.16
CA VAL A 14 0.32 -14.49 -3.88
C VAL A 14 0.18 -14.76 -5.36
N ARG A 15 1.11 -15.50 -5.97
CA ARG A 15 1.06 -15.86 -7.39
C ARG A 15 -0.24 -16.56 -7.74
N ARG A 16 -0.61 -17.60 -6.97
CA ARG A 16 -1.84 -18.38 -7.22
C ARG A 16 -3.10 -17.52 -7.16
N GLN A 17 -3.21 -16.60 -6.21
CA GLN A 17 -4.37 -15.71 -6.10
C GLN A 17 -4.47 -14.76 -7.30
N VAL A 18 -3.35 -14.15 -7.69
CA VAL A 18 -3.31 -13.19 -8.80
C VAL A 18 -3.56 -13.90 -10.14
N GLU A 19 -2.94 -15.05 -10.39
CA GLU A 19 -3.18 -15.86 -11.59
C GLU A 19 -4.63 -16.32 -11.69
N LYS A 20 -5.21 -16.81 -10.58
CA LYS A 20 -6.59 -17.28 -10.60
C LYS A 20 -7.57 -16.16 -10.96
N LEU A 21 -7.38 -14.97 -10.40
CA LEU A 21 -8.20 -13.81 -10.73
C LEU A 21 -7.97 -13.35 -12.17
N ALA A 22 -6.71 -13.31 -12.62
CA ALA A 22 -6.37 -12.94 -14.00
C ALA A 22 -7.01 -13.87 -15.04
N SER A 23 -6.98 -15.19 -14.80
CA SER A 23 -7.64 -16.19 -15.67
C SER A 23 -9.14 -15.97 -15.75
N LEU A 24 -9.80 -15.80 -14.60
CA LEU A 24 -11.25 -15.57 -14.55
C LEU A 24 -11.65 -14.28 -15.27
N LEU A 25 -10.84 -13.24 -15.17
CA LEU A 25 -11.08 -11.99 -15.89
C LEU A 25 -10.90 -12.17 -17.40
N ALA A 26 -9.85 -12.87 -17.84
CA ALA A 26 -9.60 -13.14 -19.25
C ALA A 26 -10.74 -13.95 -19.89
N GLU A 27 -11.26 -14.96 -19.18
CA GLU A 27 -12.44 -15.73 -19.60
C GLU A 27 -13.69 -14.86 -19.77
N ALA A 28 -13.80 -13.79 -18.98
CA ALA A 28 -14.87 -12.80 -19.06
C ALA A 28 -14.57 -11.64 -20.05
N GLY A 29 -13.47 -11.69 -20.81
CA GLY A 29 -13.06 -10.64 -21.75
C GLY A 29 -12.48 -9.38 -21.08
N GLY A 30 -12.11 -9.47 -19.81
CA GLY A 30 -11.48 -8.40 -19.03
C GLY A 30 -10.00 -8.63 -18.76
N ASN A 31 -9.33 -7.60 -18.24
CA ASN A 31 -7.92 -7.65 -17.86
C ASN A 31 -7.75 -7.25 -16.40
N LEU A 32 -6.85 -7.94 -15.69
CA LEU A 32 -6.49 -7.56 -14.32
C LEU A 32 -5.71 -6.24 -14.34
N HIS A 33 -6.28 -5.19 -13.74
CA HIS A 33 -5.69 -3.84 -13.77
C HIS A 33 -4.60 -3.61 -12.72
N HIS A 34 -4.79 -4.14 -11.51
CA HIS A 34 -3.91 -3.86 -10.38
C HIS A 34 -3.93 -4.95 -9.32
N VAL A 35 -2.94 -4.90 -8.43
CA VAL A 35 -2.86 -5.70 -7.22
C VAL A 35 -2.69 -4.77 -6.02
N LYS A 36 -3.46 -5.05 -4.96
CA LYS A 36 -3.30 -4.45 -3.63
C LYS A 36 -3.28 -5.59 -2.62
N LEU A 37 -2.20 -5.70 -1.86
CA LEU A 37 -2.14 -6.72 -0.80
C LEU A 37 -3.19 -6.41 0.27
N HIS A 38 -3.72 -7.45 0.90
CA HIS A 38 -4.77 -7.32 1.91
C HIS A 38 -4.23 -7.42 3.34
N GLY A 39 -4.87 -6.70 4.26
CA GLY A 39 -4.79 -6.92 5.71
C GLY A 39 -3.37 -6.98 6.28
N ALA A 40 -3.09 -8.06 7.02
CA ALA A 40 -1.82 -8.27 7.70
C ALA A 40 -0.63 -8.30 6.73
N LEU A 41 -0.80 -8.94 5.57
CA LEU A 41 0.25 -9.04 4.55
C LEU A 41 0.65 -7.66 4.04
N TYR A 42 -0.31 -6.78 3.74
CA TYR A 42 -0.03 -5.40 3.34
C TYR A 42 0.76 -4.65 4.41
N ASN A 43 0.27 -4.66 5.66
CA ASN A 43 0.86 -3.88 6.74
C ASN A 43 2.28 -4.37 7.09
N GLN A 44 2.55 -5.67 6.98
CA GLN A 44 3.88 -6.21 7.23
C GLN A 44 4.82 -6.02 6.05
N ALA A 45 4.36 -6.26 4.82
CA ALA A 45 5.19 -6.07 3.62
C ALA A 45 5.60 -4.59 3.43
N ASN A 46 4.88 -3.62 3.99
CA ASN A 46 5.33 -2.23 3.99
C ASN A 46 6.50 -1.95 4.96
N ARG A 47 6.83 -2.88 5.87
CA ARG A 47 7.88 -2.73 6.90
C ARG A 47 8.99 -3.79 6.82
N ASP A 48 8.73 -4.91 6.17
CA ASP A 48 9.66 -6.02 5.99
C ASP A 48 10.04 -6.16 4.51
N SER A 49 11.30 -5.87 4.18
CA SER A 49 11.82 -5.92 2.82
C SER A 49 11.87 -7.33 2.24
N SER A 50 12.10 -8.36 3.06
CA SER A 50 12.14 -9.76 2.62
C SER A 50 10.74 -10.24 2.26
N LEU A 51 9.75 -9.91 3.10
CA LEU A 51 8.34 -10.21 2.84
C LEU A 51 7.82 -9.44 1.63
N ALA A 52 8.19 -8.16 1.48
CA ALA A 52 7.89 -7.36 0.30
C ALA A 52 8.42 -8.02 -0.98
N ALA A 53 9.71 -8.38 -1.00
CA ALA A 53 10.33 -9.01 -2.16
C ALA A 53 9.64 -10.33 -2.53
N ALA A 54 9.28 -11.15 -1.54
CA ALA A 54 8.55 -12.40 -1.76
C ALA A 54 7.16 -12.16 -2.37
N ALA A 55 6.39 -11.20 -1.83
CA ALA A 55 5.08 -10.86 -2.38
C ALA A 55 5.19 -10.29 -3.81
N ILE A 56 6.14 -9.40 -4.07
CA ILE A 56 6.36 -8.82 -5.40
C ILE A 56 6.82 -9.87 -6.40
N LYS A 57 7.68 -10.82 -6.01
CA LYS A 57 8.07 -11.94 -6.87
C LYS A 57 6.85 -12.75 -7.33
N GLY A 58 5.85 -12.91 -6.46
CA GLY A 58 4.58 -13.57 -6.80
C GLY A 58 3.71 -12.77 -7.79
N ILE A 59 3.88 -11.45 -7.87
CA ILE A 59 3.11 -10.55 -8.75
C ILE A 59 3.83 -10.32 -10.08
N SER A 60 5.11 -9.96 -10.04
CA SER A 60 5.87 -9.45 -11.19
C SER A 60 6.16 -10.49 -12.27
N ASN A 61 5.96 -11.77 -11.96
CA ASN A 61 6.10 -12.88 -12.90
C ASN A 61 4.85 -13.07 -13.77
N ILE A 62 3.72 -12.45 -13.42
CA ILE A 62 2.44 -12.62 -14.11
C ILE A 62 2.32 -11.59 -15.23
N SER A 63 2.51 -10.30 -14.93
CA SER A 63 2.55 -9.23 -15.92
C SER A 63 3.24 -7.99 -15.35
N LYS A 64 4.03 -7.31 -16.19
CA LYS A 64 4.66 -6.02 -15.84
C LYS A 64 3.71 -4.83 -15.99
N GLU A 65 2.57 -5.02 -16.62
CA GLU A 65 1.55 -3.97 -16.81
C GLU A 65 0.66 -3.79 -15.56
N LEU A 66 0.73 -4.74 -14.61
CA LEU A 66 -0.02 -4.64 -13.36
C LEU A 66 0.46 -3.47 -12.53
N LYS A 67 -0.50 -2.65 -12.08
CA LYS A 67 -0.24 -1.59 -11.11
C LYS A 67 -0.21 -2.17 -9.70
N LEU A 68 0.71 -1.70 -8.87
CA LEU A 68 0.82 -2.09 -7.47
C LEU A 68 0.38 -0.93 -6.57
N TYR A 69 -0.63 -1.14 -5.73
CA TYR A 69 -0.97 -0.20 -4.67
C TYR A 69 -0.20 -0.50 -3.39
N ALA A 70 0.52 0.49 -2.87
CA ALA A 70 1.37 0.38 -1.68
C ALA A 70 1.50 1.73 -0.96
N LEU A 71 1.94 1.71 0.31
CA LEU A 71 2.31 2.95 1.01
C LEU A 71 3.54 3.56 0.29
N PRO A 72 3.53 4.85 -0.08
CA PRO A 72 4.55 5.46 -0.94
C PRO A 72 6.01 5.26 -0.46
N ASN A 73 6.19 5.24 0.86
CA ASN A 73 7.49 5.15 1.55
C ASN A 73 7.77 3.75 2.15
N GLY A 74 6.89 2.78 1.91
CA GLY A 74 7.03 1.42 2.46
C GLY A 74 7.94 0.50 1.65
N CYS A 75 8.42 -0.58 2.28
CA CYS A 75 9.24 -1.60 1.63
C CYS A 75 8.55 -2.23 0.41
N LEU A 76 7.22 -2.35 0.42
CA LEU A 76 6.43 -2.87 -0.69
C LEU A 76 6.51 -1.99 -1.94
N ALA A 77 6.43 -0.66 -1.78
CA ALA A 77 6.60 0.28 -2.88
C ALA A 77 8.02 0.22 -3.45
N ALA A 78 9.04 0.14 -2.59
CA ALA A 78 10.43 0.00 -3.01
C ALA A 78 10.66 -1.30 -3.81
N ALA A 79 10.16 -2.44 -3.32
CA ALA A 79 10.27 -3.72 -3.99
C ALA A 79 9.53 -3.72 -5.34
N GLY A 80 8.33 -3.12 -5.41
CA GLY A 80 7.57 -2.99 -6.66
C GLY A 80 8.32 -2.20 -7.72
N ARG A 81 8.89 -1.05 -7.35
CA ARG A 81 9.71 -0.23 -8.26
C ARG A 81 10.96 -0.97 -8.72
N ALA A 82 11.66 -1.64 -7.81
CA ALA A 82 12.84 -2.44 -8.14
C ALA A 82 12.53 -3.60 -9.11
N ALA A 83 11.32 -4.15 -9.05
CA ALA A 83 10.84 -5.17 -9.98
C ALA A 83 10.27 -4.61 -11.29
N GLY A 84 10.30 -3.29 -11.50
CA GLY A 84 9.82 -2.62 -12.70
C GLY A 84 8.29 -2.49 -12.81
N LEU A 85 7.55 -2.63 -11.71
CA LEU A 85 6.10 -2.41 -11.69
C LEU A 85 5.77 -0.92 -11.60
N THR A 86 4.63 -0.54 -12.15
CA THR A 86 4.04 0.79 -11.89
C THR A 86 3.47 0.81 -10.48
N VAL A 87 4.07 1.60 -9.58
CA VAL A 87 3.61 1.73 -8.20
C VAL A 87 2.67 2.93 -8.06
N CYS A 88 1.44 2.66 -7.61
CA CYS A 88 0.46 3.65 -7.22
C CYS A 88 0.54 3.88 -5.70
N GLY A 89 0.90 5.10 -5.31
CA GLY A 89 0.90 5.50 -3.91
C GLY A 89 -0.50 5.53 -3.33
N GLU A 90 -0.71 4.83 -2.21
CA GLU A 90 -2.01 4.77 -1.55
C GLU A 90 -2.08 5.70 -0.33
N GLY A 91 -3.12 6.54 -0.30
CA GLY A 91 -3.50 7.38 0.84
C GLY A 91 -4.76 6.85 1.53
N PHE A 92 -4.87 7.06 2.83
CA PHE A 92 -5.99 6.62 3.67
C PHE A 92 -6.58 7.83 4.40
N ALA A 93 -7.84 8.15 4.14
CA ALA A 93 -8.53 9.28 4.76
C ALA A 93 -8.92 9.02 6.23
N ASP A 94 -9.22 7.77 6.55
CA ASP A 94 -9.81 7.29 7.80
C ASP A 94 -8.76 6.74 8.78
N ARG A 95 -7.48 6.82 8.44
CA ARG A 95 -6.39 6.24 9.22
C ARG A 95 -5.42 7.31 9.65
N ARG A 96 -5.00 7.25 10.91
CA ARG A 96 -3.90 8.11 11.37
C ARG A 96 -2.56 7.60 10.88
N TYR A 97 -1.73 8.54 10.47
CA TYR A 97 -0.34 8.34 10.11
C TYR A 97 0.56 8.58 11.32
N ARG A 98 1.61 7.78 11.42
CA ARG A 98 2.78 8.04 12.25
C ARG A 98 3.68 9.05 11.52
N GLU A 99 4.63 9.57 12.27
CA GLU A 99 5.66 10.51 11.79
C GLU A 99 6.47 9.98 10.59
N ASP A 100 6.73 8.68 10.55
CA ASP A 100 7.44 8.01 9.46
C ASP A 100 6.57 7.76 8.21
N GLY A 101 5.31 8.23 8.22
CA GLY A 101 4.34 8.01 7.16
C GLY A 101 3.71 6.61 7.14
N SER A 102 4.02 5.76 8.13
CA SER A 102 3.33 4.48 8.30
C SER A 102 1.96 4.67 8.96
N LEU A 103 1.07 3.69 8.81
CA LEU A 103 -0.25 3.74 9.45
C LEU A 103 -0.16 3.29 10.91
N MET A 104 -0.84 4.02 11.79
CA MET A 104 -1.02 3.57 13.18
C MET A 104 -1.73 2.21 13.21
N PRO A 105 -1.25 1.22 13.98
CA PRO A 105 -1.92 -0.06 14.17
C PRO A 105 -3.35 0.12 14.66
N ARG A 106 -4.29 -0.65 14.09
CA ARG A 106 -5.73 -0.55 14.44
C ARG A 106 -6.04 -0.83 15.92
N THR A 107 -5.16 -1.52 16.62
CA THR A 107 -5.29 -1.84 18.04
C THR A 107 -4.93 -0.66 18.94
N GLU A 108 -4.29 0.38 18.41
CA GLU A 108 -3.93 1.56 19.17
C GLU A 108 -5.10 2.54 19.25
N PRO A 109 -5.37 3.13 20.44
CA PRO A 109 -6.37 4.17 20.59
C PRO A 109 -6.15 5.31 19.61
N GLY A 110 -7.22 5.75 18.95
CA GLY A 110 -7.17 6.86 17.98
C GLY A 110 -6.63 6.50 16.60
N ALA A 111 -6.28 5.24 16.31
CA ALA A 111 -5.77 4.83 15.00
C ALA A 111 -6.76 5.03 13.83
N LEU A 112 -8.05 5.10 14.15
CA LEU A 112 -9.13 5.39 13.21
C LEU A 112 -9.61 6.83 13.40
N ILE A 113 -9.82 7.51 12.28
CA ILE A 113 -10.48 8.81 12.21
C ILE A 113 -11.95 8.54 11.94
N THR A 114 -12.79 8.74 12.94
CA THR A 114 -14.25 8.55 12.84
C THR A 114 -15.00 9.86 12.58
N ASP A 115 -14.34 11.00 12.80
CA ASP A 115 -14.88 12.32 12.50
C ASP A 115 -14.72 12.65 11.01
N VAL A 116 -15.84 12.99 10.35
CA VAL A 116 -15.89 13.20 8.90
C VAL A 116 -15.06 14.41 8.50
N GLU A 117 -15.17 15.52 9.22
CA GLU A 117 -14.43 16.75 8.91
C GLU A 117 -12.91 16.53 8.99
N THR A 118 -12.46 15.78 10.00
CA THR A 118 -11.06 15.38 10.13
C THR A 118 -10.60 14.52 8.95
N ALA A 119 -11.40 13.53 8.52
CA ALA A 119 -11.06 12.66 7.39
C ALA A 119 -11.02 13.43 6.05
N VAL A 120 -11.94 14.37 5.85
CA VAL A 120 -11.96 15.28 4.69
C VAL A 120 -10.71 16.16 4.71
N SER A 121 -10.39 16.79 5.83
CA SER A 121 -9.18 17.62 5.97
C SER A 121 -7.91 16.84 5.62
N GLN A 122 -7.78 15.59 6.09
CA GLN A 122 -6.65 14.74 5.77
C GLN A 122 -6.61 14.36 4.28
N THR A 123 -7.76 14.11 3.67
CA THR A 123 -7.85 13.82 2.24
C THR A 123 -7.37 15.02 1.42
N MET A 124 -7.76 16.24 1.79
CA MET A 124 -7.28 17.45 1.13
C MET A 124 -5.77 17.60 1.27
N GLN A 125 -5.20 17.32 2.45
CA GLN A 125 -3.74 17.32 2.65
C GLN A 125 -3.02 16.29 1.74
N LEU A 126 -3.56 15.07 1.67
CA LEU A 126 -3.06 14.01 0.79
C LEU A 126 -3.08 14.41 -0.69
N LEU A 127 -4.14 15.09 -1.15
CA LEU A 127 -4.29 15.52 -2.54
C LEU A 127 -3.38 16.70 -2.89
N SER A 128 -3.21 17.65 -1.97
CA SER A 128 -2.39 18.85 -2.19
C SER A 128 -0.89 18.59 -2.08
N ASN A 129 -0.45 17.35 -1.81
CA ASN A 129 0.92 17.00 -1.39
C ASN A 129 1.37 17.82 -0.16
N GLU A 130 0.42 18.22 0.67
CA GLU A 130 0.67 18.94 1.91
C GLU A 130 1.01 17.97 3.03
N GLU A 131 1.61 18.49 4.09
CA GLU A 131 2.03 17.71 5.23
C GLU A 131 0.82 17.18 6.01
N ILE A 132 0.69 15.86 6.11
CA ILE A 132 -0.31 15.25 7.00
C ILE A 132 0.15 15.44 8.44
N LYS A 133 -0.69 16.06 9.26
CA LYS A 133 -0.42 16.21 10.71
C LYS A 133 -0.33 14.82 11.37
N PRO A 134 0.82 14.43 11.94
CA PRO A 134 0.93 13.20 12.72
C PRO A 134 -0.03 13.23 13.92
N SER A 135 -0.41 12.05 14.44
CA SER A 135 -1.13 11.98 15.72
C SER A 135 -0.33 12.67 16.83
N ALA A 136 -0.99 13.53 17.61
CA ALA A 136 -0.40 14.50 18.55
C ALA A 136 0.38 13.93 19.77
N SER A 137 0.86 12.69 19.74
CA SER A 137 1.64 12.09 20.83
C SER A 137 3.16 12.13 20.65
N THR A 138 3.68 12.64 19.53
CA THR A 138 5.13 12.86 19.35
C THR A 138 5.39 14.06 18.45
N GLU A 139 6.55 14.67 18.65
CA GLU A 139 6.94 16.01 18.24
C GLU A 139 7.41 16.05 16.77
N THR A 140 6.64 16.77 15.94
CA THR A 140 6.99 17.37 14.63
C THR A 140 7.83 16.50 13.66
N ALA A 141 7.18 15.68 12.83
CA ALA A 141 7.81 15.16 11.62
C ALA A 141 7.71 16.16 10.47
N ARG A 142 8.87 16.44 9.85
CA ARG A 142 9.00 17.23 8.63
C ARG A 142 9.26 16.32 7.42
N ARG A 143 8.53 16.57 6.32
CA ARG A 143 8.74 16.08 4.93
C ARG A 143 8.53 14.59 4.66
N GLN A 144 7.58 14.24 3.77
CA GLN A 144 7.82 13.47 2.52
C GLN A 144 6.57 13.14 1.66
N TRP A 145 5.57 14.03 1.53
CA TRP A 145 4.50 13.83 0.51
C TRP A 145 4.86 14.41 -0.87
N ARG A 146 6.13 14.77 -1.08
CA ARG A 146 6.60 15.59 -2.23
C ARG A 146 6.75 14.83 -3.54
N CYS A 147 6.55 13.52 -3.54
CA CYS A 147 6.46 12.75 -4.77
C CYS A 147 5.13 12.02 -4.71
N TYR A 148 4.18 12.39 -5.55
CA TYR A 148 3.45 11.54 -6.48
C TYR A 148 2.26 12.36 -6.95
N LYS A 149 2.27 12.76 -8.24
CA LYS A 149 1.12 13.43 -8.86
C LYS A 149 -0.15 12.67 -8.48
N PRO A 150 -1.15 13.33 -7.88
CA PRO A 150 -2.39 12.68 -7.55
C PRO A 150 -3.06 12.20 -8.84
N PHE A 151 -3.81 11.13 -8.67
CA PHE A 151 -4.66 10.40 -9.61
C PHE A 151 -5.77 11.27 -10.25
N ILE A 152 -5.58 12.58 -10.45
CA ILE A 152 -6.55 13.54 -11.02
C ILE A 152 -6.08 14.08 -12.39
N GLU A 153 -5.32 13.28 -13.15
CA GLU A 153 -5.06 13.55 -14.57
C GLU A 153 -5.30 12.25 -15.36
N ARG A 154 -6.57 11.91 -15.58
CA ARG A 154 -7.08 11.23 -16.77
C ARG A 154 -8.45 11.80 -17.11
#